data_AF-A0A3P8FMI6-F1
#
_entry.id   AF-A0A3P8FMI6-F1
#
_cell.length_a   1.000
_cell.length_b   1.000
_cell.length_c   1.000
_cell.angle_alpha   90.00
_cell.angle_beta   90.00
_cell.angle_gamma   90.00
#
_symmetry.space_group_name_H-M   'P 1'
#
loop_
_entity.id
_entity.type
_entity.pdbx_description
1 polymer ?
#
loop_
_entity_poly.entity_id
_entity_poly.type
_entity_poly.pdbx_seq_one_letter_code
_entity_poly.pdbx_strand_id
1 'polypeptide(L)'
;MLFVHDARWVGGSRVNADYRLSDTYPALLAVPWEVSDELLTACAPHRSRGRVPVLSWLHPESKASLTRASQPQVGVQGRRSAADEELVRQIRAANANANSLLIFDARPHANAVANKGRGGGVENPTYYENVQYMFLNIQNIHAMRAALTKVFEACFPRPEDGRWLKALADSKWLYHIKQIIFNHKTSVLVHCSDGWDRTAQVTSLAMLMLDPFYRTLRGFEVLIEKEWCSFGHKFAQRTGGPADGVGRPSNPDERSPVFLQFIDCVWQMMQQFPHSFEFNERFLITIMDELYAARFGTFLFNSEMQARDHGVRERTVSLWSHIALDYKSYVNPLYTPAEVSGHRVIFPQHSLAQLQFWTGYYIRWHPIMRLQEPVARRDRALVDVMKRFRGDSRVLTSNLDAQNTPVIAN
;
A
#
# COMPACT_ATOMS: atom_id res chain seq x y z
N MET A 1 13.20 9.25 0.45
CA MET A 1 14.25 8.36 -0.11
C MET A 1 14.61 7.34 0.95
N LEU A 2 14.64 6.06 0.58
CA LEU A 2 15.09 4.94 1.41
C LEU A 2 16.58 5.11 1.71
N PHE A 3 16.93 5.73 2.84
CA PHE A 3 18.27 5.58 3.39
C PHE A 3 18.22 4.37 4.33
N VAL A 4 18.54 3.21 3.79
CA VAL A 4 18.75 2.00 4.59
C VAL A 4 20.18 2.08 5.13
N HIS A 5 20.31 2.40 6.42
CA HIS A 5 21.58 2.30 7.13
C HIS A 5 21.66 0.89 7.74
N ASP A 6 22.05 -0.10 6.93
CA ASP A 6 22.26 -1.47 7.38
C ASP A 6 23.52 -2.05 6.72
N ALA A 7 24.31 -2.82 7.47
CA ALA A 7 25.59 -3.37 6.97
C ALA A 7 25.40 -4.41 5.85
N ARG A 8 24.20 -4.97 5.68
CA ARG A 8 23.91 -6.02 4.69
C ARG A 8 23.07 -5.55 3.52
N TRP A 9 22.61 -4.31 3.51
CA TRP A 9 21.81 -3.73 2.44
C TRP A 9 22.42 -2.43 1.98
N VAL A 10 22.64 -2.29 0.68
CA VAL A 10 23.03 -1.00 0.10
C VAL A 10 21.79 -0.15 -0.09
N GLY A 11 21.78 1.02 0.54
CA GLY A 11 20.82 2.07 0.25
C GLY A 11 21.12 2.73 -1.11
N GLY A 12 20.58 2.18 -2.21
CA GLY A 12 20.47 2.89 -3.48
C GLY A 12 21.60 2.65 -4.49
N SER A 13 21.69 1.42 -5.02
CA SER A 13 22.37 1.17 -6.30
C SER A 13 21.84 2.13 -7.36
N ARG A 14 22.76 2.70 -8.13
CA ARG A 14 22.51 3.67 -9.20
C ARG A 14 22.41 3.02 -10.58
N VAL A 15 22.39 1.68 -10.66
CA VAL A 15 22.27 0.94 -11.93
C VAL A 15 21.05 1.37 -12.77
N ASN A 16 19.99 1.88 -12.13
CA ASN A 16 18.78 2.36 -12.79
C ASN A 16 18.64 3.89 -12.81
N ALA A 17 19.72 4.65 -12.56
CA ALA A 17 19.65 6.11 -12.44
C ALA A 17 19.14 6.81 -13.73
N ASP A 18 19.35 6.19 -14.88
CA ASP A 18 18.87 6.62 -16.19
C ASP A 18 17.68 5.80 -16.71
N TYR A 19 17.11 4.94 -15.85
CA TYR A 19 15.95 4.08 -16.11
C TYR A 19 16.16 3.01 -17.20
N ARG A 20 17.41 2.66 -17.54
CA ARG A 20 17.70 1.62 -18.54
C ARG A 20 17.47 0.19 -18.05
N LEU A 21 17.65 -0.07 -16.76
CA LEU A 21 17.38 -1.39 -16.20
C LEU A 21 15.86 -1.67 -16.19
N SER A 22 15.07 -0.68 -15.74
CA SER A 22 13.61 -0.70 -15.83
C SER A 22 13.04 0.72 -15.81
N ASP A 23 12.32 1.07 -16.87
CA ASP A 23 11.63 2.34 -17.10
C ASP A 23 10.41 2.58 -16.18
N THR A 24 10.06 1.57 -15.39
CA THR A 24 8.93 1.59 -14.46
C THR A 24 9.34 1.41 -13.00
N TYR A 25 10.63 1.29 -12.71
CA TYR A 25 11.19 1.34 -11.36
C TYR A 25 11.73 2.73 -11.03
N PRO A 26 11.95 3.03 -9.73
CA PRO A 26 12.64 4.25 -9.34
C PRO A 26 14.10 4.24 -9.80
N ALA A 27 14.70 5.42 -9.85
CA ALA A 27 16.10 5.61 -10.22
C ALA A 27 17.09 4.95 -9.25
N LEU A 28 16.70 4.81 -7.97
CA LEU A 28 17.52 4.22 -6.91
C LEU A 28 16.91 2.89 -6.45
N LEU A 29 17.71 1.83 -6.45
CA LEU A 29 17.27 0.50 -6.05
C LEU A 29 18.02 0.04 -4.79
N ALA A 30 17.29 -0.44 -3.79
CA ALA A 30 17.88 -1.01 -2.59
C ALA A 30 17.96 -2.54 -2.70
N VAL A 31 19.17 -3.07 -2.54
CA VAL A 31 19.53 -4.49 -2.73
C VAL A 31 20.53 -4.94 -1.65
N PRO A 32 20.71 -6.25 -1.40
CA PRO A 32 21.75 -6.72 -0.49
C PRO A 32 23.14 -6.23 -0.90
N TRP A 33 24.04 -6.04 0.08
CA TRP A 33 25.39 -5.53 -0.16
C TRP A 33 26.21 -6.36 -1.14
N GLU A 34 26.03 -7.68 -1.10
CA GLU A 34 26.72 -8.64 -1.99
C GLU A 34 26.19 -8.61 -3.44
N VAL A 35 25.11 -7.88 -3.72
CA VAL A 35 24.51 -7.83 -5.07
C VAL A 35 25.16 -6.72 -5.88
N SER A 36 25.84 -7.10 -6.97
CA SER A 36 26.46 -6.16 -7.90
C SER A 36 25.48 -5.65 -8.97
N ASP A 37 25.83 -4.53 -9.60
CA ASP A 37 25.06 -3.93 -10.70
C ASP A 37 25.04 -4.85 -11.93
N GLU A 38 26.11 -5.64 -12.16
CA GLU A 38 26.18 -6.65 -13.22
C GLU A 38 25.18 -7.78 -12.97
N LEU A 39 25.04 -8.24 -11.72
CA LEU A 39 24.08 -9.27 -11.36
C LEU A 39 22.64 -8.78 -11.60
N LEU A 40 22.33 -7.52 -11.23
CA LEU A 40 21.03 -6.91 -11.49
C LEU A 40 20.75 -6.81 -12.99
N THR A 41 21.74 -6.39 -13.77
CA THR A 41 21.64 -6.28 -15.23
C THR A 41 21.41 -7.64 -15.88
N ALA A 42 22.09 -8.69 -15.41
CA ALA A 42 21.91 -10.06 -15.89
C ALA A 42 20.57 -10.68 -15.48
N CYS A 43 20.01 -10.28 -14.33
CA CYS A 43 18.70 -10.71 -13.85
C CYS A 43 17.54 -10.06 -14.61
N ALA A 44 17.65 -8.77 -14.98
CA ALA A 44 16.56 -7.98 -15.55
C ALA A 44 15.83 -8.64 -16.74
N PRO A 45 16.48 -9.26 -17.73
CA PRO A 45 15.80 -9.95 -18.84
C PRO A 45 14.91 -11.12 -18.39
N HIS A 46 15.21 -11.73 -17.24
CA HIS A 46 14.40 -12.82 -16.69
C HIS A 46 13.20 -12.32 -15.88
N ARG A 47 13.09 -11.03 -15.56
CA ARG A 47 11.96 -10.45 -14.83
C ARG A 47 11.13 -9.59 -15.77
N SER A 48 9.81 -9.76 -15.74
CA SER A 48 8.92 -8.98 -16.61
C SER A 48 9.20 -7.48 -16.51
N ARG A 49 9.55 -6.84 -17.63
CA ARG A 49 9.86 -5.40 -17.72
C ARG A 49 11.08 -4.96 -16.90
N GLY A 50 12.03 -5.87 -16.64
CA GLY A 50 13.25 -5.56 -15.89
C GLY A 50 13.00 -5.27 -14.40
N ARG A 51 11.80 -5.57 -13.89
CA ARG A 51 11.40 -5.28 -12.50
C ARG A 51 11.92 -6.38 -11.58
N VAL A 52 13.23 -6.32 -11.33
CA VAL A 52 13.99 -7.27 -10.51
C VAL A 52 13.60 -7.21 -9.02
N PRO A 53 13.83 -8.28 -8.24
CA PRO A 53 13.70 -8.26 -6.79
C PRO A 53 14.49 -7.12 -6.13
N VAL A 54 13.79 -6.21 -5.47
CA VAL A 54 14.37 -5.08 -4.72
C VAL A 54 13.64 -4.85 -3.40
N LEU A 55 14.30 -4.19 -2.45
CA LEU A 55 13.77 -3.94 -1.11
C LEU A 55 12.62 -2.92 -1.11
N SER A 56 11.52 -3.29 -0.48
CA SER A 56 10.47 -2.35 -0.04
C SER A 56 10.67 -1.96 1.42
N TRP A 57 10.92 -2.90 2.30
CA TRP A 57 11.03 -2.63 3.74
C TRP A 57 11.96 -3.63 4.44
N LEU A 58 12.63 -3.19 5.49
CA LEU A 58 13.55 -4.00 6.28
C LEU A 58 13.19 -3.88 7.76
N HIS A 59 12.99 -5.03 8.42
CA HIS A 59 12.69 -5.04 9.84
C HIS A 59 13.90 -4.53 10.64
N PRO A 60 13.72 -3.55 11.56
CA PRO A 60 14.84 -2.89 12.24
C PRO A 60 15.68 -3.86 13.07
N GLU A 61 15.02 -4.79 13.78
CA GLU A 61 15.67 -5.76 14.67
C GLU A 61 16.04 -7.08 13.96
N SER A 62 15.05 -7.85 13.48
CA SER A 62 15.28 -9.19 12.90
C SER A 62 15.99 -9.18 11.55
N LYS A 63 16.06 -8.03 10.88
CA LYS A 63 16.55 -7.86 9.50
C LYS A 63 15.77 -8.66 8.46
N ALA A 64 14.55 -9.10 8.80
CA ALA A 64 13.67 -9.70 7.83
C ALA A 64 13.27 -8.66 6.76
N SER A 65 13.52 -8.99 5.49
CA SER A 65 13.21 -8.10 4.38
C SER A 65 11.84 -8.40 3.74
N LEU A 66 11.14 -7.35 3.36
CA LEU A 66 10.05 -7.35 2.40
C LEU A 66 10.60 -6.83 1.08
N THR A 67 10.68 -7.71 0.08
CA THR A 67 11.15 -7.38 -1.28
C THR A 67 10.02 -7.52 -2.28
N ARG A 68 10.15 -6.82 -3.42
CA ARG A 68 9.15 -6.82 -4.49
C ARG A 68 9.77 -7.03 -5.86
N ALA A 69 9.02 -7.67 -6.74
CA ALA A 69 9.40 -7.91 -8.14
C ALA A 69 8.19 -8.05 -9.06
N SER A 70 8.48 -8.23 -10.35
CA SER A 70 7.57 -8.84 -11.32
C SER A 70 7.76 -10.36 -11.40
N GLN A 71 6.90 -11.06 -12.15
CA GLN A 71 7.06 -12.50 -12.38
C GLN A 71 8.35 -12.83 -13.15
N PRO A 72 8.92 -14.03 -12.94
CA PRO A 72 9.98 -14.56 -13.78
C PRO A 72 9.47 -14.96 -15.18
N GLN A 73 10.34 -14.86 -16.19
CA GLN A 73 10.09 -15.17 -17.60
C GLN A 73 10.48 -16.62 -17.91
N VAL A 74 9.81 -17.56 -17.22
CA VAL A 74 10.08 -19.00 -17.32
C VAL A 74 9.52 -19.57 -18.62
N GLY A 75 8.30 -19.18 -18.97
CA GLY A 75 7.57 -19.67 -20.14
C GLY A 75 7.26 -21.16 -20.12
N VAL A 76 6.70 -21.65 -21.22
CA VAL A 76 6.40 -23.09 -21.41
C VAL A 76 7.65 -23.96 -21.47
N GLN A 77 8.78 -23.39 -21.92
CA GLN A 77 10.07 -24.06 -22.05
C GLN A 77 10.78 -24.28 -20.71
N GLY A 78 10.28 -23.70 -19.61
CA GLY A 78 10.93 -23.86 -18.30
C GLY A 78 12.29 -23.15 -18.22
N ARG A 79 12.43 -21.99 -18.88
CA ARG A 79 13.69 -21.23 -18.90
C ARG A 79 14.11 -20.87 -17.48
N ARG A 80 15.41 -20.94 -17.26
CA ARG A 80 16.07 -20.61 -15.99
C ARG A 80 16.95 -19.39 -16.16
N SER A 81 17.31 -18.78 -15.04
CA SER A 81 18.31 -17.71 -14.99
C SER A 81 19.16 -17.89 -13.74
N ALA A 82 20.42 -18.25 -13.93
CA ALA A 82 21.38 -18.35 -12.83
C ALA A 82 21.52 -17.01 -12.09
N ALA A 83 21.43 -15.89 -12.80
CA ALA A 83 21.46 -14.55 -12.19
C ALA A 83 20.23 -14.27 -11.32
N ASP A 84 19.04 -14.73 -11.72
CA ASP A 84 17.82 -14.57 -10.90
C ASP A 84 17.84 -15.49 -9.66
N GLU A 85 18.23 -16.75 -9.86
CA GLU A 85 18.42 -17.74 -8.79
C GLU A 85 19.42 -17.22 -7.74
N GLU A 86 20.55 -16.66 -8.19
CA GLU A 86 21.57 -16.05 -7.34
C GLU A 86 21.06 -14.79 -6.62
N LEU A 87 20.36 -13.89 -7.32
CA LEU A 87 19.80 -12.68 -6.69
C LEU A 87 18.80 -13.04 -5.57
N VAL A 88 17.91 -14.01 -5.81
CA VAL A 88 16.96 -14.49 -4.81
C VAL A 88 17.70 -15.15 -3.63
N ARG A 89 18.77 -15.90 -3.90
CA ARG A 89 19.63 -16.49 -2.87
C ARG A 89 20.29 -15.43 -2.00
N GLN A 90 20.78 -14.33 -2.58
CA GLN A 90 21.39 -13.21 -1.84
C GLN A 90 20.38 -12.48 -0.96
N ILE A 91 19.14 -12.28 -1.45
CA ILE A 91 18.04 -11.72 -0.63
C ILE A 91 17.75 -12.63 0.58
N ARG A 92 17.68 -13.95 0.37
CA ARG A 92 17.52 -14.91 1.47
C ARG A 92 18.68 -14.80 2.48
N ALA A 93 19.92 -14.82 1.98
CA ALA A 93 21.13 -14.82 2.81
C ALA A 93 21.32 -13.51 3.61
N ALA A 94 20.76 -12.40 3.13
CA ALA A 94 20.80 -11.12 3.84
C ALA A 94 20.15 -11.20 5.24
N ASN A 95 19.15 -12.08 5.42
CA ASN A 95 18.58 -12.38 6.73
C ASN A 95 19.27 -13.61 7.37
N ALA A 96 20.28 -13.37 8.23
CA ALA A 96 20.99 -14.44 8.94
C ALA A 96 20.10 -15.28 9.86
N ASN A 97 18.92 -14.78 10.24
CA ASN A 97 18.02 -15.45 11.18
C ASN A 97 17.02 -16.38 10.47
N ALA A 98 17.05 -16.49 9.14
CA ALA A 98 16.10 -17.28 8.37
C ALA A 98 16.78 -18.34 7.50
N ASN A 99 16.33 -19.59 7.61
CA ASN A 99 16.80 -20.69 6.78
C ASN A 99 16.10 -20.74 5.40
N SER A 100 14.94 -20.08 5.26
CA SER A 100 14.16 -20.05 4.02
C SER A 100 13.64 -18.66 3.69
N LEU A 101 13.37 -18.43 2.40
CA LEU A 101 12.66 -17.25 1.90
C LEU A 101 11.26 -17.66 1.42
N LEU A 102 10.25 -16.89 1.79
CA LEU A 102 8.88 -17.12 1.32
C LEU A 102 8.59 -16.24 0.11
N ILE A 103 8.11 -16.84 -0.99
CA ILE A 103 7.63 -16.12 -2.17
C ILE A 103 6.11 -16.05 -2.12
N PHE A 104 5.60 -14.84 -2.16
CA PHE A 104 4.18 -14.54 -2.35
C PHE A 104 3.91 -14.14 -3.78
N ASP A 105 3.23 -15.04 -4.49
CA ASP A 105 2.58 -14.70 -5.73
C ASP A 105 1.17 -14.23 -5.43
N ALA A 106 0.92 -12.96 -5.66
CA ALA A 106 -0.38 -12.37 -5.37
C ALA A 106 -1.51 -12.97 -6.21
N ARG A 107 -1.21 -13.71 -7.28
CA ARG A 107 -2.21 -14.26 -8.20
C ARG A 107 -2.90 -15.50 -7.62
N PRO A 108 -4.08 -15.86 -8.16
CA PRO A 108 -4.56 -17.23 -8.13
C PRO A 108 -3.64 -18.15 -8.93
N HIS A 109 -3.47 -19.39 -8.48
CA HIS A 109 -2.64 -20.39 -9.16
C HIS A 109 -2.97 -20.53 -10.66
N ALA A 110 -4.26 -20.61 -11.02
CA ALA A 110 -4.70 -20.72 -12.42
C ALA A 110 -4.21 -19.54 -13.29
N ASN A 111 -4.18 -18.33 -12.74
CA ASN A 111 -3.68 -17.16 -13.46
C ASN A 111 -2.17 -17.21 -13.63
N ALA A 112 -1.43 -17.74 -12.64
CA ALA A 112 0.01 -17.94 -12.76
C ALA A 112 0.35 -18.97 -13.86
N VAL A 113 -0.41 -20.08 -13.93
CA VAL A 113 -0.30 -21.07 -15.01
C VAL A 113 -0.59 -20.45 -16.38
N ALA A 114 -1.66 -19.65 -16.50
CA ALA A 114 -1.97 -18.96 -17.74
C ALA A 114 -0.86 -17.97 -18.17
N ASN A 115 -0.23 -17.29 -17.22
CA ASN A 115 0.92 -16.43 -17.51
C ASN A 115 2.15 -17.22 -17.96
N LYS A 116 2.38 -18.43 -17.42
CA LYS A 116 3.45 -19.33 -17.90
C LYS A 116 3.27 -19.67 -19.38
N GLY A 117 2.04 -19.90 -19.82
CA GLY A 117 1.70 -20.07 -21.24
C GLY A 117 2.06 -18.87 -22.13
N ARG A 118 2.14 -17.67 -21.55
CA ARG A 118 2.45 -16.40 -22.24
C ARG A 118 3.90 -15.93 -22.04
N GLY A 119 4.79 -16.81 -21.57
CA GLY A 119 6.20 -16.49 -21.36
C GLY A 119 6.58 -16.06 -19.94
N GLY A 120 5.61 -15.72 -19.08
CA GLY A 120 5.83 -15.47 -17.66
C GLY A 120 6.00 -16.77 -16.85
N GLY A 121 5.59 -16.76 -15.58
CA GLY A 121 5.63 -17.98 -14.78
C GLY A 121 5.78 -17.72 -13.29
N VAL A 122 6.37 -18.72 -12.62
CA VAL A 122 6.63 -18.79 -11.18
C VAL A 122 8.00 -19.41 -10.96
N GLU A 123 8.65 -19.05 -9.86
CA GLU A 123 9.89 -19.64 -9.39
C GLU A 123 9.67 -21.14 -9.11
N ASN A 124 10.58 -21.99 -9.60
CA ASN A 124 10.51 -23.43 -9.36
C ASN A 124 11.34 -23.80 -8.11
N PRO A 125 10.75 -24.33 -7.03
CA PRO A 125 11.47 -24.67 -5.81
C PRO A 125 12.65 -25.64 -5.99
N THR A 126 12.71 -26.41 -7.10
CA THR A 126 13.86 -27.25 -7.44
C THR A 126 15.14 -26.44 -7.70
N TYR A 127 15.01 -25.21 -8.22
CA TYR A 127 16.15 -24.38 -8.61
C TYR A 127 16.34 -23.17 -7.68
N TYR A 128 15.28 -22.73 -7.01
CA TYR A 128 15.33 -21.67 -6.02
C TYR A 128 15.49 -22.29 -4.63
N GLU A 129 16.74 -22.44 -4.20
CA GLU A 129 17.10 -23.14 -2.97
C GLU A 129 16.47 -22.52 -1.71
N ASN A 130 15.92 -23.37 -0.84
CA ASN A 130 15.31 -22.97 0.43
C ASN A 130 14.24 -21.89 0.27
N VAL A 131 13.47 -21.96 -0.83
CA VAL A 131 12.31 -21.12 -1.06
C VAL A 131 11.02 -21.87 -0.77
N GLN A 132 10.09 -21.21 -0.08
CA GLN A 132 8.71 -21.64 0.08
C GLN A 132 7.80 -20.78 -0.79
N TYR A 133 6.63 -21.30 -1.17
CA TYR A 133 5.74 -20.62 -2.12
C TYR A 133 4.30 -20.56 -1.59
N MET A 134 3.64 -19.42 -1.76
CA MET A 134 2.23 -19.25 -1.42
C MET A 134 1.52 -18.33 -2.42
N PHE A 135 0.33 -18.73 -2.84
CA PHE A 135 -0.56 -17.93 -3.69
C PHE A 135 -1.56 -17.16 -2.84
N LEU A 136 -1.65 -15.84 -3.02
CA LEU A 136 -2.58 -14.99 -2.26
C LEU A 136 -3.98 -14.90 -2.88
N ASN A 137 -4.18 -15.47 -4.09
CA ASN A 137 -5.47 -15.55 -4.76
C ASN A 137 -6.17 -14.20 -5.06
N ILE A 138 -5.39 -13.12 -5.19
CA ILE A 138 -5.90 -11.78 -5.54
C ILE A 138 -6.12 -11.68 -7.05
N GLN A 139 -7.38 -11.50 -7.44
CA GLN A 139 -7.82 -11.45 -8.85
C GLN A 139 -7.18 -10.29 -9.64
N ASN A 140 -7.31 -10.33 -10.97
CA ASN A 140 -6.74 -9.32 -11.85
C ASN A 140 -7.57 -8.01 -11.87
N ILE A 141 -7.05 -7.02 -12.60
CA ILE A 141 -7.64 -5.69 -12.73
C ILE A 141 -9.09 -5.71 -13.28
N HIS A 142 -9.43 -6.68 -14.14
CA HIS A 142 -10.75 -6.80 -14.74
C HIS A 142 -11.79 -7.26 -13.72
N ALA A 143 -11.44 -8.22 -12.85
CA ALA A 143 -12.31 -8.64 -11.76
C ALA A 143 -12.59 -7.50 -10.79
N MET A 144 -11.57 -6.69 -10.46
CA MET A 144 -11.74 -5.55 -9.56
C MET A 144 -12.59 -4.44 -10.18
N ARG A 145 -12.45 -4.20 -11.48
CA ARG A 145 -13.33 -3.28 -12.23
C ARG A 145 -14.77 -3.76 -12.18
N ALA A 146 -15.03 -5.03 -12.50
CA ALA A 146 -16.38 -5.60 -12.47
C ALA A 146 -17.00 -5.56 -11.07
N ALA A 147 -16.21 -5.80 -10.02
CA ALA A 147 -16.67 -5.71 -8.63
C ALA A 147 -17.12 -4.28 -8.28
N LEU A 148 -16.33 -3.25 -8.64
CA LEU A 148 -16.70 -1.86 -8.38
C LEU A 148 -17.92 -1.42 -9.20
N THR A 149 -18.05 -1.88 -10.45
CA THR A 149 -19.27 -1.62 -11.25
C THR A 149 -20.52 -2.10 -10.52
N LYS A 150 -20.48 -3.31 -9.94
CA LYS A 150 -21.60 -3.85 -9.15
C LYS A 150 -21.83 -3.10 -7.83
N VAL A 151 -20.78 -2.60 -7.19
CA VAL A 151 -20.93 -1.70 -6.02
C VAL A 151 -21.69 -0.44 -6.44
N PHE A 152 -21.30 0.17 -7.57
CA PHE A 152 -21.97 1.36 -8.07
C PHE A 152 -23.44 1.10 -8.40
N GLU A 153 -23.75 -0.01 -9.08
CA GLU A 153 -25.13 -0.45 -9.37
C GLU A 153 -25.95 -0.69 -8.10
N ALA A 154 -25.33 -1.20 -7.02
CA ALA A 154 -26.00 -1.37 -5.74
C ALA A 154 -26.29 -0.02 -5.05
N CYS A 155 -25.44 0.99 -5.26
CA CYS A 155 -25.49 2.27 -4.54
C CYS A 155 -26.26 3.38 -5.27
N PHE A 156 -26.35 3.35 -6.60
CA PHE A 156 -26.85 4.46 -7.43
C PHE A 156 -28.01 4.02 -8.33
N PRO A 157 -29.08 4.84 -8.50
CA PRO A 157 -29.29 6.18 -7.90
C PRO A 157 -29.66 6.14 -6.42
N ARG A 158 -30.23 5.03 -5.94
CA ARG A 158 -30.51 4.79 -4.52
C ARG A 158 -30.52 3.27 -4.24
N PRO A 159 -29.95 2.82 -3.11
CA PRO A 159 -30.08 1.45 -2.62
C PRO A 159 -31.53 1.02 -2.41
N GLU A 160 -31.81 -0.24 -2.74
CA GLU A 160 -33.05 -0.91 -2.38
C GLU A 160 -32.89 -1.65 -1.04
N ASP A 161 -33.58 -1.20 0.01
CA ASP A 161 -33.43 -1.74 1.38
C ASP A 161 -33.53 -3.27 1.45
N GLY A 162 -34.52 -3.86 0.75
CA GLY A 162 -34.75 -5.31 0.75
C GLY A 162 -33.70 -6.15 -0.01
N ARG A 163 -32.84 -5.52 -0.82
CA ARG A 163 -31.81 -6.21 -1.63
C ARG A 163 -30.39 -5.74 -1.35
N TRP A 164 -30.22 -4.66 -0.60
CA TRP A 164 -28.93 -3.98 -0.39
C TRP A 164 -27.80 -4.92 0.02
N LEU A 165 -27.99 -5.71 1.09
CA LEU A 165 -26.96 -6.63 1.59
C LEU A 165 -26.62 -7.72 0.56
N LYS A 166 -27.62 -8.21 -0.19
CA LYS A 166 -27.42 -9.19 -1.25
C LYS A 166 -26.64 -8.57 -2.42
N ALA A 167 -27.01 -7.37 -2.87
CA ALA A 167 -26.34 -6.67 -3.96
C ALA A 167 -24.86 -6.38 -3.62
N LEU A 168 -24.58 -5.95 -2.39
CA LEU A 168 -23.21 -5.80 -1.90
C LEU A 168 -22.46 -7.14 -1.87
N ALA A 169 -23.08 -8.22 -1.42
CA ALA A 169 -22.45 -9.55 -1.43
C ALA A 169 -22.16 -10.03 -2.88
N ASP A 170 -23.10 -9.84 -3.80
CA ASP A 170 -22.98 -10.22 -5.22
C ASP A 170 -21.88 -9.42 -5.96
N SER A 171 -21.53 -8.22 -5.46
CA SER A 171 -20.41 -7.42 -5.96
C SER A 171 -19.06 -8.07 -5.70
N LYS A 172 -18.95 -8.91 -4.66
CA LYS A 172 -17.71 -9.49 -4.12
C LYS A 172 -16.66 -8.46 -3.70
N TRP A 173 -17.03 -7.18 -3.53
CA TRP A 173 -16.07 -6.13 -3.16
C TRP A 173 -15.34 -6.43 -1.86
N LEU A 174 -16.09 -6.68 -0.76
CA LEU A 174 -15.49 -7.02 0.53
C LEU A 174 -14.73 -8.35 0.51
N TYR A 175 -15.12 -9.28 -0.37
CA TYR A 175 -14.35 -10.50 -0.58
C TYR A 175 -12.97 -10.19 -1.18
N HIS A 176 -12.88 -9.25 -2.13
CA HIS A 176 -11.59 -8.81 -2.67
C HIS A 176 -10.77 -8.04 -1.63
N ILE A 177 -11.37 -7.15 -0.84
CA ILE A 177 -10.70 -6.45 0.27
C ILE A 177 -10.09 -7.47 1.27
N LYS A 178 -10.86 -8.49 1.66
CA LYS A 178 -10.39 -9.59 2.51
C LYS A 178 -9.13 -10.28 1.96
N GLN A 179 -9.05 -10.53 0.66
CA GLN A 179 -7.90 -11.23 0.07
C GLN A 179 -6.63 -10.37 0.08
N ILE A 180 -6.78 -9.04 0.07
CA ILE A 180 -5.67 -8.09 -0.01
C ILE A 180 -5.06 -7.84 1.39
N ILE A 181 -5.88 -7.81 2.44
CA ILE A 181 -5.43 -7.67 3.83
C ILE A 181 -4.84 -9.02 4.30
N PHE A 182 -3.52 -9.15 4.21
CA PHE A 182 -2.79 -10.39 4.51
C PHE A 182 -1.63 -10.15 5.49
N ASN A 183 -1.38 -11.11 6.39
CA ASN A 183 -0.35 -11.03 7.43
C ASN A 183 0.57 -12.26 7.42
N HIS A 184 1.89 -12.06 7.46
CA HIS A 184 2.88 -13.14 7.67
C HIS A 184 4.13 -12.63 8.42
N LYS A 185 4.89 -13.55 9.05
CA LYS A 185 5.94 -13.22 10.04
C LYS A 185 7.39 -13.50 9.59
N THR A 186 7.65 -13.67 8.30
CA THR A 186 8.99 -14.04 7.77
C THR A 186 9.47 -13.04 6.72
N SER A 187 10.72 -13.18 6.25
CA SER A 187 11.16 -12.49 5.02
C SER A 187 10.34 -12.97 3.83
N VAL A 188 9.98 -12.02 2.96
CA VAL A 188 9.09 -12.29 1.84
C VAL A 188 9.58 -11.58 0.58
N LEU A 189 9.55 -12.31 -0.53
CA LEU A 189 9.54 -11.73 -1.88
C LEU A 189 8.12 -11.73 -2.43
N VAL A 190 7.58 -10.55 -2.70
CA VAL A 190 6.21 -10.37 -3.23
C VAL A 190 6.27 -10.06 -4.71
N HIS A 191 5.56 -10.80 -5.53
CA HIS A 191 5.34 -10.44 -6.92
C HIS A 191 3.91 -10.77 -7.38
N CYS A 192 3.59 -10.33 -8.59
CA CYS A 192 2.38 -10.78 -9.29
C CYS A 192 2.77 -10.98 -10.77
N SER A 193 1.95 -10.55 -11.74
CA SER A 193 2.38 -10.53 -13.14
C SER A 193 3.41 -9.42 -13.39
N ASP A 194 2.99 -8.15 -13.41
CA ASP A 194 3.89 -7.02 -13.69
C ASP A 194 4.53 -6.39 -12.44
N GLY A 195 4.06 -6.69 -11.22
CA GLY A 195 4.68 -6.18 -9.98
C GLY A 195 4.35 -4.73 -9.62
N TRP A 196 3.29 -4.12 -10.17
CA TRP A 196 2.89 -2.72 -9.90
C TRP A 196 1.45 -2.53 -9.39
N ASP A 197 0.60 -3.58 -9.40
CA ASP A 197 -0.79 -3.49 -8.93
C ASP A 197 -0.93 -4.17 -7.56
N ARG A 198 -1.20 -5.47 -7.56
CA ARG A 198 -1.35 -6.29 -6.34
C ARG A 198 -0.11 -6.27 -5.46
N THR A 199 1.07 -6.24 -6.07
CA THR A 199 2.34 -6.13 -5.35
C THR A 199 2.41 -4.82 -4.56
N ALA A 200 1.96 -3.69 -5.14
CA ALA A 200 1.93 -2.41 -4.43
C ALA A 200 0.91 -2.43 -3.28
N GLN A 201 -0.26 -3.05 -3.49
CA GLN A 201 -1.26 -3.26 -2.43
C GLN A 201 -0.66 -4.05 -1.25
N VAL A 202 -0.12 -5.24 -1.52
CA VAL A 202 0.39 -6.15 -0.49
C VAL A 202 1.58 -5.55 0.26
N THR A 203 2.55 -4.98 -0.46
CA THR A 203 3.73 -4.38 0.18
C THR A 203 3.38 -3.17 1.04
N SER A 204 2.52 -2.28 0.53
CA SER A 204 2.13 -1.08 1.27
C SER A 204 1.32 -1.40 2.53
N LEU A 205 0.41 -2.38 2.46
CA LEU A 205 -0.39 -2.80 3.61
C LEU A 205 0.48 -3.51 4.65
N ALA A 206 1.39 -4.38 4.22
CA ALA A 206 2.35 -5.00 5.14
C ALA A 206 3.20 -3.93 5.84
N MET A 207 3.66 -2.91 5.12
CA MET A 207 4.41 -1.80 5.72
C MET A 207 3.59 -1.01 6.75
N LEU A 208 2.30 -0.76 6.51
CA LEU A 208 1.41 -0.11 7.49
C LEU A 208 1.20 -0.95 8.75
N MET A 209 1.11 -2.27 8.57
CA MET A 209 0.96 -3.22 9.66
C MET A 209 2.23 -3.31 10.53
N LEU A 210 3.40 -3.26 9.88
CA LEU A 210 4.69 -3.51 10.52
C LEU A 210 5.35 -2.26 11.11
N ASP A 211 5.11 -1.09 10.52
CA ASP A 211 5.89 0.11 10.82
C ASP A 211 4.98 1.32 11.13
N PRO A 212 4.99 1.84 12.37
CA PRO A 212 4.15 2.95 12.79
C PRO A 212 4.48 4.26 12.06
N PHE A 213 5.68 4.40 11.48
CA PHE A 213 6.01 5.58 10.68
C PHE A 213 4.98 5.79 9.56
N TYR A 214 4.64 4.75 8.81
CA TYR A 214 3.69 4.84 7.70
C TYR A 214 2.24 5.12 8.13
N ARG A 215 1.95 5.04 9.44
CA ARG A 215 0.64 5.39 10.02
C ARG A 215 0.56 6.86 10.47
N THR A 216 1.65 7.61 10.33
CA THR A 216 1.64 9.08 10.43
C THR A 216 1.17 9.70 9.11
N LEU A 217 0.67 10.94 9.14
CA LEU A 217 0.31 11.70 7.94
C LEU A 217 1.50 11.73 6.98
N ARG A 218 2.66 12.18 7.47
CA ARG A 218 3.88 12.26 6.64
C ARG A 218 4.34 10.91 6.13
N GLY A 219 4.32 9.88 6.99
CA GLY A 219 4.74 8.55 6.58
C GLY A 219 3.81 7.95 5.54
N PHE A 220 2.51 8.19 5.60
CA PHE A 220 1.57 7.71 4.60
C PHE A 220 1.77 8.37 3.23
N GLU A 221 2.04 9.68 3.19
CA GLU A 221 2.45 10.37 1.96
C GLU A 221 3.71 9.72 1.36
N VAL A 222 4.71 9.45 2.21
CA VAL A 222 5.97 8.79 1.80
C VAL A 222 5.70 7.37 1.31
N LEU A 223 4.79 6.63 1.94
CA LEU A 223 4.38 5.29 1.52
C LEU A 223 3.82 5.30 0.09
N ILE A 224 2.91 6.24 -0.19
CA ILE A 224 2.29 6.40 -1.51
C ILE A 224 3.34 6.80 -2.54
N GLU A 225 4.12 7.85 -2.28
CA GLU A 225 5.18 8.30 -3.19
C GLU A 225 6.18 7.19 -3.50
N LYS A 226 6.51 6.37 -2.50
CA LYS A 226 7.44 5.27 -2.64
C LYS A 226 6.80 4.07 -3.34
N GLU A 227 5.89 3.35 -2.69
CA GLU A 227 5.42 2.04 -3.15
C GLU A 227 4.46 2.09 -4.34
N TRP A 228 3.89 3.28 -4.62
CA TRP A 228 2.94 3.48 -5.71
C TRP A 228 3.52 4.35 -6.81
N CYS A 229 3.88 5.61 -6.53
CA CYS A 229 4.33 6.54 -7.56
C CYS A 229 5.71 6.12 -8.12
N SER A 230 6.72 5.98 -7.27
CA SER A 230 8.09 5.69 -7.69
C SER A 230 8.24 4.28 -8.27
N PHE A 231 7.54 3.30 -7.68
CA PHE A 231 7.50 1.92 -8.16
C PHE A 231 6.56 1.69 -9.36
N GLY A 232 6.02 2.75 -9.97
CA GLY A 232 5.37 2.70 -11.27
C GLY A 232 4.01 2.02 -11.28
N HIS A 233 3.20 2.22 -10.23
CA HIS A 233 1.77 2.01 -10.37
C HIS A 233 1.24 2.93 -11.47
N LYS A 234 0.50 2.35 -12.42
CA LYS A 234 0.08 3.04 -13.64
C LYS A 234 -1.13 3.94 -13.41
N PHE A 235 -0.99 4.98 -12.57
CA PHE A 235 -2.10 5.83 -12.14
C PHE A 235 -2.92 6.37 -13.32
N ALA A 236 -2.26 6.92 -14.34
CA ALA A 236 -2.94 7.48 -15.51
C ALA A 236 -3.78 6.41 -16.24
N GLN A 237 -3.21 5.24 -16.52
CA GLN A 237 -3.96 4.16 -17.20
C GLN A 237 -5.08 3.58 -16.34
N ARG A 238 -4.86 3.44 -15.02
CA ARG A 238 -5.83 2.85 -14.08
C ARG A 238 -7.03 3.76 -13.82
N THR A 239 -6.80 5.07 -13.83
CA THR A 239 -7.84 6.11 -13.65
C THR A 239 -8.49 6.55 -14.96
N GLY A 240 -7.93 6.18 -16.11
CA GLY A 240 -8.45 6.53 -17.43
C GLY A 240 -7.97 7.88 -17.97
N GLY A 241 -6.92 8.45 -17.36
CA GLY A 241 -6.14 9.55 -17.93
C GLY A 241 -5.26 9.09 -19.10
N PRO A 242 -4.43 9.97 -19.67
CA PRO A 242 -3.64 9.66 -20.86
C PRO A 242 -2.62 8.53 -20.61
N ALA A 243 -2.47 7.60 -21.56
CA ALA A 243 -1.57 6.46 -21.46
C ALA A 243 -0.08 6.84 -21.31
N ASP A 244 0.29 8.01 -21.82
CA ASP A 244 1.62 8.62 -21.71
C ASP A 244 1.67 9.80 -20.72
N GLY A 245 0.55 10.08 -20.04
CA GLY A 245 0.40 11.21 -19.10
C GLY A 245 0.16 12.57 -19.74
N VAL A 246 0.11 12.69 -21.08
CA VAL A 246 -0.04 14.00 -21.75
C VAL A 246 -1.17 14.05 -22.77
N GLY A 247 -1.42 12.98 -23.54
CA GLY A 247 -2.49 13.05 -24.54
C GLY A 247 -2.83 11.76 -25.27
N ARG A 248 -2.03 10.69 -25.17
CA ARG A 248 -2.39 9.42 -25.80
C ARG A 248 -3.59 8.79 -25.10
N PRO A 249 -4.67 8.42 -25.82
CA PRO A 249 -5.80 7.75 -25.20
C PRO A 249 -5.39 6.45 -24.50
N SER A 250 -5.84 6.25 -23.26
CA SER A 250 -5.69 4.96 -22.55
C SER A 250 -6.64 3.92 -23.11
N ASN A 251 -6.20 2.66 -23.15
CA ASN A 251 -7.11 1.53 -23.35
C ASN A 251 -8.10 1.45 -22.15
N PRO A 252 -9.43 1.55 -22.37
CA PRO A 252 -10.41 1.44 -21.29
C PRO A 252 -10.30 0.14 -20.49
N ASP A 253 -9.80 -0.94 -21.10
CA ASP A 253 -9.58 -2.22 -20.42
C ASP A 253 -8.45 -2.22 -19.38
N GLU A 254 -7.61 -1.19 -19.38
CA GLU A 254 -6.57 -0.99 -18.36
C GLU A 254 -7.11 -0.26 -17.11
N ARG A 255 -8.34 0.26 -17.15
CA ARG A 255 -8.96 0.96 -16.01
C ARG A 255 -9.32 -0.03 -14.90
N SER A 256 -8.97 0.30 -13.67
CA SER A 256 -9.25 -0.56 -12.51
C SER A 256 -9.03 0.17 -11.17
N PRO A 257 -9.86 -0.08 -10.14
CA PRO A 257 -9.81 0.62 -8.87
C PRO A 257 -8.75 0.07 -7.90
N VAL A 258 -7.56 -0.24 -8.38
CA VAL A 258 -6.49 -0.90 -7.59
C VAL A 258 -6.06 -0.02 -6.41
N PHE A 259 -5.82 1.27 -6.64
CA PHE A 259 -5.45 2.20 -5.58
C PHE A 259 -6.62 2.49 -4.62
N LEU A 260 -7.86 2.57 -5.13
CA LEU A 260 -9.05 2.67 -4.28
C LEU A 260 -9.18 1.47 -3.34
N GLN A 261 -8.94 0.24 -3.80
CA GLN A 261 -8.93 -0.93 -2.94
C GLN A 261 -7.89 -0.85 -1.83
N PHE A 262 -6.70 -0.30 -2.14
CA PHE A 262 -5.69 -0.05 -1.12
C PHE A 262 -6.19 0.94 -0.07
N ILE A 263 -6.73 2.08 -0.49
CA ILE A 263 -7.28 3.09 0.44
C ILE A 263 -8.45 2.54 1.26
N ASP A 264 -9.31 1.70 0.67
CA ASP A 264 -10.38 0.98 1.40
C ASP A 264 -9.77 0.04 2.46
N CYS A 265 -8.75 -0.74 2.12
CA CYS A 265 -8.03 -1.58 3.11
C CYS A 265 -7.43 -0.75 4.26
N VAL A 266 -6.90 0.45 3.97
CA VAL A 266 -6.41 1.38 5.01
C VAL A 266 -7.56 1.85 5.90
N TRP A 267 -8.70 2.21 5.30
CA TRP A 267 -9.90 2.56 6.05
C TRP A 267 -10.38 1.40 6.94
N GLN A 268 -10.37 0.15 6.47
CA GLN A 268 -10.69 -1.03 7.30
C GLN A 268 -9.78 -1.13 8.52
N MET A 269 -8.47 -0.91 8.35
CA MET A 269 -7.52 -0.92 9.46
C MET A 269 -7.78 0.23 10.44
N MET A 270 -8.16 1.41 9.96
CA MET A 270 -8.54 2.53 10.83
C MET A 270 -9.79 2.22 11.66
N GLN A 271 -10.76 1.49 11.10
CA GLN A 271 -11.95 1.06 11.86
C GLN A 271 -11.59 0.09 13.00
N GLN A 272 -10.63 -0.81 12.76
CA GLN A 272 -10.21 -1.79 13.78
C GLN A 272 -9.20 -1.23 14.79
N PHE A 273 -8.43 -0.21 14.39
CA PHE A 273 -7.39 0.41 15.21
C PHE A 273 -7.53 1.95 15.25
N PRO A 274 -8.58 2.48 15.88
CA PRO A 274 -8.93 3.91 15.83
C PRO A 274 -7.87 4.85 16.41
N HIS A 275 -6.95 4.35 17.23
CA HIS A 275 -5.86 5.12 17.84
C HIS A 275 -4.52 5.01 17.09
N SER A 276 -4.41 4.12 16.10
CA SER A 276 -3.12 3.73 15.52
C SER A 276 -2.68 4.58 14.32
N PHE A 277 -3.58 5.40 13.77
CA PHE A 277 -3.35 6.23 12.58
C PHE A 277 -3.50 7.71 12.93
N GLU A 278 -2.51 8.52 12.53
CA GLU A 278 -2.50 9.97 12.76
C GLU A 278 -3.51 10.68 11.86
N PHE A 279 -3.82 10.12 10.69
CA PHE A 279 -4.76 10.69 9.74
C PHE A 279 -6.18 10.17 9.93
N ASN A 280 -7.17 11.00 9.60
CA ASN A 280 -8.60 10.67 9.66
C ASN A 280 -9.17 10.23 8.30
N GLU A 281 -10.47 9.88 8.28
CA GLU A 281 -11.16 9.45 7.06
C GLU A 281 -11.20 10.56 5.99
N ARG A 282 -11.26 11.84 6.39
CA ARG A 282 -11.24 12.97 5.45
C ARG A 282 -9.96 13.01 4.63
N PHE A 283 -8.82 12.65 5.21
CA PHE A 283 -7.55 12.55 4.49
C PHE A 283 -7.61 11.51 3.38
N LEU A 284 -8.11 10.30 3.68
CA LEU A 284 -8.27 9.23 2.69
C LEU A 284 -9.22 9.64 1.56
N ILE A 285 -10.35 10.27 1.90
CA ILE A 285 -11.33 10.76 0.91
C ILE A 285 -10.71 11.85 0.03
N THR A 286 -9.92 12.76 0.60
CA THR A 286 -9.26 13.84 -0.16
C THR A 286 -8.25 13.27 -1.15
N ILE A 287 -7.46 12.26 -0.76
CA ILE A 287 -6.56 11.54 -1.68
C ILE A 287 -7.34 10.95 -2.86
N MET A 288 -8.49 10.33 -2.58
CA MET A 288 -9.32 9.73 -3.61
C MET A 288 -9.99 10.75 -4.53
N ASP A 289 -10.41 11.91 -4.00
CA ASP A 289 -10.96 12.99 -4.83
C ASP A 289 -9.90 13.54 -5.78
N GLU A 290 -8.69 13.78 -5.26
CA GLU A 290 -7.61 14.39 -6.02
C GLU A 290 -6.92 13.41 -6.98
N LEU A 291 -7.06 12.10 -6.75
CA LEU A 291 -6.71 11.05 -7.72
C LEU A 291 -7.45 11.24 -9.05
N TYR A 292 -8.75 11.55 -9.00
CA TYR A 292 -9.58 11.66 -10.21
C TYR A 292 -9.72 13.10 -10.71
N ALA A 293 -9.59 14.10 -9.83
CA ALA A 293 -9.68 15.52 -10.22
C ALA A 293 -8.47 15.99 -11.05
N ALA A 294 -7.34 15.29 -10.95
CA ALA A 294 -6.10 15.59 -11.68
C ALA A 294 -5.62 17.05 -11.51
N ARG A 295 -5.90 17.68 -10.35
CA ARG A 295 -5.49 19.05 -10.02
C ARG A 295 -4.01 19.17 -9.64
N PHE A 296 -3.41 18.07 -9.20
CA PHE A 296 -2.05 18.00 -8.70
C PHE A 296 -1.20 17.02 -9.52
N GLY A 297 0.11 17.23 -9.53
CA GLY A 297 1.07 16.38 -10.24
C GLY A 297 1.22 14.96 -9.71
N THR A 298 0.80 14.73 -8.46
CA THR A 298 1.11 13.53 -7.68
C THR A 298 0.72 12.22 -8.37
N PHE A 299 -0.40 12.17 -9.09
CA PHE A 299 -0.94 10.94 -9.68
C PHE A 299 -1.09 10.98 -11.21
N LEU A 300 -0.40 11.89 -11.91
CA LEU A 300 -0.63 12.13 -13.34
C LEU A 300 0.02 11.10 -14.28
N PHE A 301 1.09 10.42 -13.87
CA PHE A 301 1.92 9.58 -14.75
C PHE A 301 1.95 8.12 -14.31
N ASN A 302 2.53 7.25 -15.15
CA ASN A 302 2.57 5.80 -14.91
C ASN A 302 3.92 5.30 -14.35
N SER A 303 4.94 6.16 -14.29
CA SER A 303 6.23 5.86 -13.67
C SER A 303 6.98 7.12 -13.25
N GLU A 304 7.97 6.96 -12.37
CA GLU A 304 8.89 8.04 -11.97
C GLU A 304 9.60 8.66 -13.18
N MET A 305 10.07 7.83 -14.13
CA MET A 305 10.72 8.28 -15.35
C MET A 305 9.82 9.21 -16.16
N GLN A 306 8.56 8.81 -16.39
CA GLN A 306 7.60 9.65 -17.14
C GLN A 306 7.35 10.97 -16.42
N ALA A 307 7.18 10.97 -15.10
CA ALA A 307 6.99 12.19 -14.32
C ALA A 307 8.21 13.11 -14.39
N ARG A 308 9.43 12.55 -14.34
CA ARG A 308 10.68 13.30 -14.51
C ARG A 308 10.77 13.94 -15.88
N ASP A 309 10.57 13.16 -16.94
CA ASP A 309 10.76 13.60 -18.33
C ASP A 309 9.77 14.70 -18.73
N HIS A 310 8.62 14.75 -18.07
CA HIS A 310 7.62 15.81 -18.26
C HIS A 310 7.75 16.98 -17.27
N GLY A 311 8.76 16.98 -16.39
CA GLY A 311 9.02 18.06 -15.45
C GLY A 311 7.87 18.29 -14.46
N VAL A 312 7.28 17.20 -13.93
CA VAL A 312 6.12 17.28 -13.03
C VAL A 312 6.41 18.15 -11.81
N ARG A 313 7.61 18.05 -11.24
CA ARG A 313 8.00 18.80 -10.04
C ARG A 313 8.10 20.30 -10.29
N GLU A 314 8.45 20.69 -11.51
CA GLU A 314 8.64 22.07 -11.93
C GLU A 314 7.34 22.69 -12.47
N ARG A 315 6.44 21.88 -13.03
CA ARG A 315 5.25 22.33 -13.76
C ARG A 315 3.95 22.19 -12.99
N THR A 316 3.94 21.48 -11.88
CA THR A 316 2.71 21.19 -11.12
C THR A 316 2.92 21.35 -9.62
N VAL A 317 1.81 21.43 -8.88
CA VAL A 317 1.82 21.42 -7.42
C VAL A 317 1.62 19.98 -6.92
N SER A 318 2.30 19.62 -5.83
CA SER A 318 2.08 18.35 -5.13
C SER A 318 0.80 18.40 -4.30
N LEU A 319 0.02 17.31 -4.30
CA LEU A 319 -1.11 17.13 -3.40
C LEU A 319 -0.70 17.32 -1.93
N TRP A 320 0.48 16.83 -1.57
CA TRP A 320 1.00 16.92 -0.19
C TRP A 320 1.23 18.37 0.23
N SER A 321 1.68 19.23 -0.69
CA SER A 321 1.79 20.67 -0.43
C SER A 321 0.43 21.30 -0.13
N HIS A 322 -0.64 20.85 -0.80
CA HIS A 322 -1.99 21.34 -0.53
C HIS A 322 -2.52 20.83 0.81
N ILE A 323 -2.36 19.54 1.11
CA ILE A 323 -2.78 18.94 2.39
C ILE A 323 -2.06 19.61 3.56
N ALA A 324 -0.77 19.93 3.42
CA ALA A 324 0.00 20.62 4.44
C ALA A 324 -0.58 21.99 4.85
N LEU A 325 -1.28 22.69 3.95
CA LEU A 325 -1.91 23.99 4.24
C LEU A 325 -3.07 23.87 5.24
N ASP A 326 -3.78 22.73 5.26
CA ASP A 326 -4.89 22.45 6.18
C ASP A 326 -4.63 21.17 6.98
N TYR A 327 -3.37 20.93 7.34
CA TYR A 327 -2.91 19.72 8.02
C TYR A 327 -3.81 19.33 9.21
N LYS A 328 -4.25 20.32 10.01
CA LYS A 328 -5.08 20.11 11.19
C LYS A 328 -6.43 19.46 10.90
N SER A 329 -7.01 19.65 9.72
CA SER A 329 -8.30 19.04 9.38
C SER A 329 -8.20 17.56 9.04
N TYR A 330 -6.98 17.06 8.86
CA TYR A 330 -6.65 15.69 8.53
C TYR A 330 -6.17 14.86 9.74
N VAL A 331 -5.92 15.50 10.87
CA VAL A 331 -5.44 14.82 12.08
C VAL A 331 -6.60 14.10 12.79
N ASN A 332 -6.41 12.81 13.03
CA ASN A 332 -7.24 11.98 13.90
C ASN A 332 -7.01 12.38 15.37
N PRO A 333 -8.03 12.89 16.07
CA PRO A 333 -7.87 13.34 17.46
C PRO A 333 -7.67 12.20 18.46
N LEU A 334 -7.98 10.96 18.06
CA LEU A 334 -7.78 9.76 18.86
C LEU A 334 -6.38 9.17 18.72
N TYR A 335 -5.56 9.70 17.81
CA TYR A 335 -4.23 9.16 17.54
C TYR A 335 -3.36 9.12 18.80
N THR A 336 -2.77 7.96 19.05
CA THR A 336 -1.79 7.73 20.11
C THR A 336 -0.53 7.15 19.47
N PRO A 337 0.63 7.83 19.56
CA PRO A 337 1.89 7.30 19.03
C PRO A 337 2.18 5.87 19.49
N ALA A 338 2.86 5.08 18.65
CA ALA A 338 3.08 3.66 18.90
C ALA A 338 3.96 3.39 20.13
N GLU A 339 4.81 4.35 20.49
CA GLU A 339 5.63 4.35 21.70
C GLU A 339 4.76 4.36 22.97
N VAL A 340 3.58 4.98 22.89
CA VAL A 340 2.64 5.13 24.01
C VAL A 340 1.56 4.06 23.98
N SER A 341 0.99 3.75 22.80
CA SER A 341 -0.10 2.77 22.67
C SER A 341 0.36 1.32 22.69
N GLY A 342 1.66 1.05 22.49
CA GLY A 342 2.19 -0.31 22.33
C GLY A 342 1.86 -0.95 20.98
N HIS A 343 1.08 -0.27 20.11
CA HIS A 343 0.71 -0.74 18.77
C HIS A 343 1.85 -0.53 17.76
N ARG A 344 3.03 -1.12 18.01
CA ARG A 344 4.15 -1.09 17.05
C ARG A 344 3.85 -1.90 15.79
N VAL A 345 3.27 -3.09 15.97
CA VAL A 345 2.76 -3.93 14.90
C VAL A 345 1.25 -4.13 15.10
N ILE A 346 0.47 -4.02 14.03
CA ILE A 346 -0.98 -4.25 14.04
C ILE A 346 -1.33 -5.42 13.12
N PHE A 347 -2.28 -6.24 13.54
CA PHE A 347 -2.76 -7.40 12.77
C PHE A 347 -4.28 -7.31 12.58
N PRO A 348 -4.76 -6.65 11.50
CA PRO A 348 -6.19 -6.54 11.25
C PRO A 348 -6.82 -7.92 10.99
N GLN A 349 -8.04 -8.07 11.47
CA GLN A 349 -8.91 -9.19 11.13
C GLN A 349 -9.46 -9.00 9.72
N HIS A 350 -9.20 -9.96 8.85
CA HIS A 350 -9.64 -9.94 7.45
C HIS A 350 -10.87 -10.84 7.21
N SER A 351 -11.54 -11.33 8.26
CA SER A 351 -12.77 -12.10 8.07
C SER A 351 -13.89 -11.19 7.55
N LEU A 352 -14.78 -11.71 6.70
CA LEU A 352 -15.88 -10.89 6.15
C LEU A 352 -16.79 -10.31 7.25
N ALA A 353 -16.86 -10.96 8.41
CA ALA A 353 -17.63 -10.50 9.55
C ALA A 353 -17.01 -9.28 10.27
N GLN A 354 -15.72 -9.00 10.03
CA GLN A 354 -14.98 -7.89 10.63
C GLN A 354 -14.75 -6.73 9.65
N LEU A 355 -15.04 -6.94 8.37
CA LEU A 355 -14.95 -5.90 7.35
C LEU A 355 -16.27 -5.16 7.23
N GLN A 356 -16.17 -3.85 6.99
CA GLN A 356 -17.32 -2.97 6.87
C GLN A 356 -17.42 -2.40 5.46
N PHE A 357 -18.62 -2.11 4.98
CA PHE A 357 -18.77 -1.35 3.74
C PHE A 357 -18.49 0.12 4.00
N TRP A 358 -17.60 0.75 3.22
CA TRP A 358 -17.19 2.14 3.41
C TRP A 358 -18.24 3.13 2.91
N THR A 359 -19.33 3.27 3.67
CA THR A 359 -20.48 4.13 3.34
C THR A 359 -20.07 5.59 3.14
N GLY A 360 -19.13 6.08 3.95
CA GLY A 360 -18.58 7.44 3.91
C GLY A 360 -17.91 7.82 2.57
N TYR A 361 -17.51 6.83 1.76
CA TYR A 361 -16.96 7.06 0.43
C TYR A 361 -17.95 6.67 -0.68
N TYR A 362 -18.49 5.45 -0.66
CA TYR A 362 -19.29 4.93 -1.77
C TYR A 362 -20.70 5.55 -1.87
N ILE A 363 -21.25 6.08 -0.78
CA ILE A 363 -22.62 6.60 -0.71
C ILE A 363 -22.66 8.11 -0.38
N ARG A 364 -21.52 8.79 -0.43
CA ARG A 364 -21.37 10.19 0.01
C ARG A 364 -22.13 11.22 -0.83
N TRP A 365 -22.66 10.84 -1.99
CA TRP A 365 -23.33 11.75 -2.93
C TRP A 365 -24.84 11.83 -2.76
N HIS A 366 -25.45 10.87 -2.06
CA HIS A 366 -26.90 10.84 -1.93
C HIS A 366 -27.38 11.67 -0.73
N PRO A 367 -28.23 12.69 -0.92
CA PRO A 367 -28.62 13.61 0.16
C PRO A 367 -29.25 12.95 1.39
N ILE A 368 -30.00 11.86 1.20
CA ILE A 368 -30.68 11.12 2.29
C ILE A 368 -29.74 10.12 2.99
N MET A 369 -28.63 9.75 2.34
CA MET A 369 -27.66 8.77 2.87
C MET A 369 -26.37 9.43 3.36
N ARG A 370 -26.21 10.74 3.14
CA ARG A 370 -25.24 11.53 3.89
C ARG A 370 -25.64 11.47 5.35
N LEU A 371 -24.70 11.00 6.17
CA LEU A 371 -24.75 11.27 7.59
C LEU A 371 -24.86 12.79 7.73
N GLN A 372 -25.88 13.28 8.43
CA GLN A 372 -26.22 14.72 8.49
C GLN A 372 -25.05 15.58 9.00
N GLU A 373 -24.06 14.96 9.64
CA GLU A 373 -22.79 15.56 10.00
C GLU A 373 -21.68 15.17 9.01
N PRO A 374 -21.01 16.15 8.37
CA PRO A 374 -19.76 15.91 7.63
C PRO A 374 -18.74 15.20 8.53
N VAL A 375 -17.91 14.31 7.97
CA VAL A 375 -16.80 13.62 8.68
C VAL A 375 -15.99 14.61 9.54
N ALA A 376 -15.69 15.79 8.99
CA ALA A 376 -14.97 16.86 9.68
C ALA A 376 -15.67 17.43 10.94
N ARG A 377 -17.01 17.33 11.05
CA ARG A 377 -17.76 17.76 12.24
C ARG A 377 -17.75 16.70 13.34
N ARG A 378 -17.76 15.42 12.99
CA ARG A 378 -17.64 14.30 13.95
C ARG A 378 -16.35 14.36 14.73
N ASP A 379 -15.24 14.54 14.01
CA ASP A 379 -13.92 14.64 14.63
C ASP A 379 -13.84 15.84 15.57
N ARG A 380 -14.46 16.97 15.21
CA ARG A 380 -14.48 18.18 16.05
C ARG A 380 -15.31 17.99 17.33
N ALA A 381 -16.47 17.35 17.24
CA ALA A 381 -17.28 17.03 18.42
C ALA A 381 -16.55 16.06 19.37
N LEU A 382 -15.88 15.04 18.83
CA LEU A 382 -15.02 14.13 19.59
C LEU A 382 -13.87 14.87 20.27
N VAL A 383 -13.20 15.79 19.57
CA VAL A 383 -12.14 16.65 20.15
C VAL A 383 -12.67 17.44 21.35
N ASP A 384 -13.85 18.04 21.23
CA ASP A 384 -14.41 18.85 22.30
C ASP A 384 -14.81 18.01 23.52
N VAL A 385 -15.33 16.81 23.30
CA VAL A 385 -15.57 15.81 24.36
C VAL A 385 -14.26 15.40 25.04
N MET A 386 -13.21 15.08 24.27
CA MET A 386 -11.91 14.70 24.82
C MET A 386 -11.24 15.83 25.60
N LYS A 387 -11.36 17.08 25.14
CA LYS A 387 -10.86 18.26 25.86
C LYS A 387 -11.52 18.40 27.23
N ARG A 388 -12.84 18.17 27.31
CA ARG A 388 -13.58 18.16 28.59
C ARG A 388 -13.05 17.05 29.50
N PHE A 389 -12.98 15.82 29.02
CA PHE A 389 -12.44 14.70 29.80
C PHE A 389 -11.01 14.91 30.30
N ARG A 390 -10.12 15.48 29.47
CA ARG A 390 -8.75 15.82 29.90
C ARG A 390 -8.73 16.93 30.93
N GLY A 391 -9.64 17.91 30.83
CA GLY A 391 -9.83 18.94 31.84
C GLY A 391 -10.26 18.32 33.17
N ASP A 392 -11.31 17.50 33.14
CA ASP A 392 -11.86 16.84 34.33
C ASP A 392 -10.84 15.90 34.99
N SER A 393 -10.07 15.16 34.19
CA SER A 393 -9.02 14.28 34.68
C SER A 393 -7.89 15.05 35.38
N ARG A 394 -7.49 16.23 34.85
CA ARG A 394 -6.49 17.11 35.49
C ARG A 394 -7.00 17.69 36.80
N VAL A 395 -8.26 18.08 36.86
CA VAL A 395 -8.89 18.57 38.10
C VAL A 395 -8.91 17.47 39.16
N LEU A 396 -9.30 16.25 38.78
CA LEU A 396 -9.29 15.10 39.68
C LEU A 396 -7.88 14.76 40.20
N THR A 397 -6.86 14.78 39.34
CA THR A 397 -5.46 14.56 39.79
C THR A 397 -5.00 15.67 40.72
N SER A 398 -5.27 16.94 40.40
CA SER A 398 -4.90 18.06 41.29
C SER A 398 -5.60 17.99 42.66
N ASN A 399 -6.84 17.50 42.72
CA ASN A 399 -7.56 17.33 43.97
C ASN A 399 -7.01 16.16 44.81
N LEU A 400 -6.61 15.06 44.16
CA LEU A 400 -5.94 13.93 44.81
C LEU A 400 -4.57 14.33 45.35
N ASP A 401 -3.79 15.11 44.59
CA ASP A 401 -2.48 15.61 45.02
C ASP A 401 -2.63 16.60 46.19
N ALA A 402 -3.65 17.47 46.15
CA ALA A 402 -3.95 18.38 47.26
C ALA A 402 -4.34 17.64 48.56
N GLN A 403 -5.08 16.53 48.46
CA GLN A 403 -5.46 15.69 49.60
C GLN A 403 -4.28 14.87 50.17
N ASN A 404 -3.25 14.58 49.35
CA ASN A 404 -2.06 13.84 49.77
C ASN A 404 -0.89 14.73 50.21
N THR A 405 -1.06 16.06 50.26
CA THR A 405 -0.04 16.96 50.80
C THR A 405 0.04 16.80 52.32
N PRO A 406 1.17 16.37 52.90
CA PRO A 406 1.27 16.22 54.35
C PRO A 406 1.16 17.59 55.01
N VAL A 407 0.22 17.74 55.92
CA VAL A 407 0.14 18.92 56.79
C VAL A 407 1.38 18.89 57.69
N ILE A 408 2.37 19.73 57.37
CA ILE A 408 3.50 19.98 58.28
C ILE A 408 2.92 20.77 59.45
N ALA A 409 2.65 20.06 60.56
CA ALA A 409 2.27 20.68 61.81
C ALA A 409 3.52 21.31 62.46
N ASN A 410 3.44 22.61 62.78
CA ASN A 410 4.46 23.37 63.50
C ASN A 410 4.65 22.88 64.94
#